data_AF-A0A970MFF4-F1
#
_entry.id   AF-A0A970MFF4-F1
#
_cell.length_a   1.000
_cell.length_b   1.000
_cell.length_c   1.000
_cell.angle_alpha   90.00
_cell.angle_beta   90.00
_cell.angle_gamma   90.00
#
_symmetry.space_group_name_H-M   'P 1'
#
loop_
_entity.id
_entity.type
_entity.pdbx_description
1 polymer ?
#
loop_
_entity_poly.entity_id
_entity_poly.type
_entity_poly.pdbx_seq_one_letter_code
_entity_poly.pdbx_strand_id
1 'polypeptide(L)' 'MKKAGNDRELEREKEKLNKLVGEAFNKGIPFAEDEEVMEQNRKVDTMVVKIQKEKRKHNRIRLNVE' A
#
# COMPACT_ATOMS: atom_id res chain seq x y z
N MET A 1 -19.63 6.41 1.90
CA MET A 1 -18.88 6.56 0.64
C MET A 1 -17.36 6.82 0.82
N LYS A 2 -16.71 6.37 1.91
CA LYS A 2 -15.26 6.65 2.17
C LYS A 2 -14.25 5.74 1.42
N LYS A 3 -14.70 4.63 0.81
CA LYS A 3 -13.81 3.67 0.12
C LYS A 3 -13.02 4.29 -1.03
N ALA A 4 -13.68 5.08 -1.88
CA ALA A 4 -13.08 5.60 -3.10
C ALA A 4 -11.91 6.58 -2.85
N GLY A 5 -11.88 7.26 -1.71
CA GLY A 5 -10.78 8.18 -1.36
C GLY A 5 -9.51 7.44 -0.93
N ASN A 6 -9.65 6.49 -0.01
CA ASN A 6 -8.52 5.71 0.51
C ASN A 6 -7.90 4.79 -0.56
N ASP A 7 -8.73 4.24 -1.45
CA ASP A 7 -8.25 3.41 -2.56
C ASP A 7 -7.44 4.26 -3.57
N ARG A 8 -7.87 5.50 -3.86
CA ARG A 8 -7.15 6.41 -4.78
C ARG A 8 -5.81 6.91 -4.21
N GLU A 9 -5.72 7.14 -2.91
CA GLU A 9 -4.46 7.49 -2.25
C GLU A 9 -3.48 6.32 -2.28
N LEU A 10 -3.96 5.10 -1.98
CA LEU A 10 -3.15 3.88 -2.08
C LEU A 10 -2.63 3.66 -3.51
N GLU A 11 -3.46 3.89 -4.53
CA GLU A 11 -3.03 3.79 -5.94
C GLU A 11 -1.92 4.78 -6.28
N ARG A 12 -2.02 6.04 -5.83
CA ARG A 12 -0.96 7.04 -6.05
C ARG A 12 0.37 6.64 -5.42
N GLU A 13 0.34 6.14 -4.19
CA GLU A 13 1.55 5.73 -3.50
C GLU A 13 2.15 4.45 -4.10
N LYS A 14 1.32 3.53 -4.62
CA LYS A 14 1.80 2.40 -5.42
C LYS A 14 2.43 2.85 -6.74
N GLU A 15 1.86 3.85 -7.41
CA GLU A 15 2.43 4.38 -8.64
C GLU A 15 3.81 5.01 -8.39
N LYS A 16 3.96 5.76 -7.29
CA LYS A 16 5.27 6.29 -6.86
C LYS A 16 6.27 5.17 -6.59
N LEU A 17 5.86 4.14 -5.85
CA LEU A 17 6.73 2.98 -5.58
C LEU A 17 7.17 2.32 -6.89
N ASN A 18 6.27 2.18 -7.85
CA ASN A 18 6.58 1.57 -9.14
C ASN A 18 7.61 2.39 -9.95
N LYS A 19 7.55 3.72 -9.87
CA LYS A 19 8.56 4.60 -10.49
C LYS A 19 9.93 4.40 -9.83
N LEU A 20 10.00 4.42 -8.50
CA LEU A 20 11.25 4.21 -7.75
C LEU A 20 11.87 2.84 -8.04
N VAL A 21 11.07 1.78 -8.05
CA VAL A 21 11.52 0.43 -8.41
C VAL A 21 12.05 0.38 -9.85
N GLY A 22 11.37 1.04 -10.78
CA GLY A 22 11.84 1.15 -12.18
C GLY A 22 13.18 1.89 -12.29
N GLU A 23 13.37 2.96 -11.53
CA GLU A 23 14.63 3.69 -11.48
C GLU A 23 15.77 2.87 -10.86
N ALA A 24 15.51 2.21 -9.73
CA ALA A 24 16.47 1.32 -9.07
C ALA A 24 16.85 0.16 -9.99
N PHE A 25 15.87 -0.44 -10.67
CA PHE A 25 16.09 -1.51 -11.65
C PHE A 25 16.98 -1.05 -12.80
N ASN A 26 16.71 0.11 -13.39
CA ASN A 26 17.51 0.67 -14.47
C ASN A 26 18.94 1.02 -14.03
N LYS A 27 19.12 1.39 -12.76
CA LYS A 27 20.45 1.65 -12.16
C LYS A 27 21.16 0.36 -11.71
N GLY A 28 20.49 -0.79 -11.75
CA GLY A 28 21.01 -2.06 -11.24
C GLY A 28 21.15 -2.10 -9.72
N ILE A 29 20.47 -1.22 -9.00
CA ILE A 29 20.53 -1.12 -7.54
C ILE A 29 19.56 -2.14 -6.95
N PRO A 30 19.99 -3.03 -6.03
CA PRO A 30 19.10 -3.89 -5.29
C PRO A 30 18.06 -3.06 -4.52
N PHE A 31 16.78 -3.38 -4.67
CA PHE A 31 15.69 -2.61 -4.04
C PHE A 31 15.80 -2.53 -2.51
N ALA A 32 16.46 -3.50 -1.87
CA ALA A 32 16.69 -3.52 -0.43
C ALA A 32 17.80 -2.55 0.02
N GLU A 33 18.64 -2.11 -0.92
CA GLU A 33 19.73 -1.15 -0.69
C GLU A 33 19.32 0.28 -1.07
N ASP A 34 18.22 0.45 -1.82
CA ASP A 34 17.63 1.74 -2.15
C ASP A 34 16.70 2.21 -1.01
N GLU A 35 17.17 3.20 -0.24
CA GLU A 35 16.47 3.73 0.92
C GLU A 35 15.11 4.36 0.56
N GLU A 36 15.01 5.04 -0.60
CA GLU A 36 13.76 5.66 -1.06
C GLU A 36 12.72 4.60 -1.43
N VAL A 37 13.16 3.53 -2.11
CA VAL A 37 12.30 2.38 -2.42
C VAL A 37 11.81 1.73 -1.12
N MET A 38 12.70 1.54 -0.15
CA MET A 38 12.36 0.90 1.13
C MET A 38 11.42 1.75 1.98
N GLU A 39 11.61 3.08 2.03
CA GLU A 39 10.71 3.98 2.75
C GLU A 39 9.30 3.97 2.14
N GLN A 40 9.23 4.12 0.81
CA GLN A 40 7.96 4.12 0.09
C GLN A 40 7.24 2.77 0.19
N ASN A 41 7.99 1.66 0.18
CA ASN A 41 7.45 0.32 0.38
C ASN A 41 6.77 0.19 1.76
N ARG A 42 7.46 0.58 2.85
CA ARG A 42 6.88 0.55 4.21
C ARG A 42 5.60 1.38 4.33
N LYS A 43 5.53 2.52 3.62
CA LYS A 43 4.32 3.35 3.58
C LYS A 43 3.15 2.63 2.92
N VAL A 44 3.38 2.05 1.74
CA VAL A 44 2.36 1.26 1.02
C VAL A 44 1.90 0.07 1.87
N ASP A 45 2.83 -0.66 2.48
CA ASP A 45 2.52 -1.81 3.34
C ASP A 45 1.63 -1.43 4.53
N THR A 46 1.97 -0.32 5.20
CA THR A 46 1.18 0.19 6.33
C THR A 46 -0.26 0.51 5.91
N MET A 47 -0.45 1.13 4.75
CA MET A 47 -1.78 1.47 4.24
C MET A 47 -2.57 0.21 3.86
N VAL A 48 -1.94 -0.77 3.21
CA VAL A 48 -2.58 -2.04 2.86
C VAL A 48 -3.04 -2.77 4.13
N VAL A 49 -2.19 -2.85 5.14
CA VAL A 49 -2.54 -3.48 6.44
C VAL A 49 -3.71 -2.76 7.10
N LYS A 50 -3.75 -1.43 7.11
CA LYS A 50 -4.89 -0.66 7.64
C LYS A 50 -6.19 -0.98 6.90
N ILE A 51 -6.17 -0.94 5.57
CA ILE A 51 -7.35 -1.24 4.73
C ILE A 51 -7.82 -2.68 4.94
N GLN A 52 -6.90 -3.64 5.02
CA GLN A 52 -7.25 -5.04 5.28
C GLN A 52 -7.86 -5.22 6.68
N LYS A 53 -7.30 -4.58 7.71
CA LYS A 53 -7.86 -4.61 9.07
C LYS A 53 -9.26 -4.01 9.12
N GLU A 54 -9.49 -2.89 8.44
CA GLU A 54 -10.83 -2.31 8.32
C GLU A 54 -11.80 -3.26 7.61
N LYS A 55 -11.42 -3.83 6.45
CA LYS A 55 -12.24 -4.83 5.74
C LYS A 55 -12.60 -6.02 6.62
N ARG A 56 -11.66 -6.55 7.41
CA ARG A 56 -11.90 -7.67 8.35
C ARG A 56 -12.84 -7.29 9.49
N LYS A 57 -12.72 -6.08 10.06
CA LYS A 57 -13.65 -5.58 11.10
C LYS A 57 -15.08 -5.47 10.57
N HIS A 58 -15.24 -4.90 9.37
CA HIS A 58 -16.55 -4.80 8.72
C HIS A 58 -17.19 -6.18 8.44
N ASN A 59 -16.38 -7.17 8.03
CA ASN A 59 -16.87 -8.52 7.79
C ASN A 59 -17.31 -9.25 9.08
N ARG A 60 -16.60 -9.04 10.20
CA ARG A 60 -16.98 -9.60 11.51
C ARG A 60 -18.30 -9.01 12.02
N ILE A 61 -18.52 -7.70 11.85
CA ILE A 61 -19.78 -7.06 12.26
C ILE A 61 -20.95 -7.60 11.43
N ARG A 62 -20.75 -7.84 10.12
CA ARG A 62 -21.82 -8.33 9.23
C ARG A 62 -22.25 -9.77 9.53
N LEU A 63 -21.41 -10.60 10.16
CA LEU A 63 -21.72 -11.98 10.54
C LEU A 63 -22.38 -12.12 11.93
N ASN A 64 -22.43 -11.04 12.73
CA ASN A 64 -23.00 -11.05 14.08
C ASN A 64 -24.41 -10.42 14.13
N VAL A 65 -25.07 -10.24 12.97
CA VAL A 65 -26.41 -9.64 12.84
C VAL A 65 -27.40 -10.63 12.20
N GLU A 66 -27.09 -11.92 12.19
CA GLU A 66 -28.01 -13.01 11.84
C GLU A 66 -28.38 -13.84 13.06
#